data_AF-A0A5B0D9I8-F1
#
_entry.id   AF-A0A5B0D9I8-F1
#
_cell.length_a   1.000
_cell.length_b   1.000
_cell.length_c   1.000
_cell.angle_alpha   90.00
_cell.angle_beta   90.00
_cell.angle_gamma   90.00
#
_symmetry.space_group_name_H-M   'P 1'
#
loop_
_entity.id
_entity.type
_entity.pdbx_description
1 polymer ?
#
loop_
_entity_poly.entity_id
_entity_poly.type
_entity_poly.pdbx_seq_one_letter_code
_entity_poly.pdbx_strand_id
1 'polypeptide(L)' 'ITGRIQTRNYDNQQGQRVYVTEVVADGFQLLESRATREGQSSAGSSNQATNFSRDESPFGNSNPMDISDDDLPF' A
#
# COMPACT_ATOMS: atom_id res chain seq x y z
N ILE A 1 5.79 4.06 11.17
CA ILE A 1 4.85 5.13 10.76
C ILE A 1 4.70 6.11 11.92
N THR A 2 4.55 7.39 11.64
CA THR A 2 4.25 8.45 12.61
C THR A 2 3.00 9.18 12.13
N GLY A 3 2.11 9.52 13.06
CA GLY A 3 0.81 10.08 12.73
C GLY A 3 -0.07 10.24 13.96
N ARG A 4 -1.36 10.44 13.73
CA ARG A 4 -2.38 10.55 14.77
C ARG A 4 -3.45 9.46 14.62
N ILE A 5 -4.07 9.09 15.74
CA ILE A 5 -5.23 8.21 15.75
C ILE A 5 -6.49 9.03 15.51
N GLN A 6 -7.39 8.50 14.68
CA GLN A 6 -8.71 9.07 14.45
C GLN A 6 -9.78 8.00 14.63
N THR A 7 -10.84 8.34 15.37
CA THR A 7 -12.02 7.50 15.52
C THR A 7 -13.22 8.21 14.89
N ARG A 8 -13.95 7.51 14.04
CA ARG A 8 -15.17 8.00 13.38
C ARG A 8 -16.23 6.90 13.37
N ASN A 9 -17.46 7.27 13.03
CA ASN A 9 -18.55 6.32 12.87
C ASN A 9 -19.42 6.69 11.67
N TYR A 10 -20.08 5.70 11.10
CA TYR A 10 -21.04 5.83 10.01
C TYR A 10 -22.15 4.78 10.17
N ASP A 11 -23.27 4.94 9.48
CA ASP A 11 -24.36 3.97 9.47
C ASP A 11 -24.33 3.23 8.11
N ASN A 12 -24.21 1.90 8.12
CA ASN A 12 -24.14 1.11 6.88
C ASN A 12 -25.52 0.94 6.23
N GLN A 13 -25.58 0.31 5.04
CA GLN A 13 -26.84 0.09 4.29
C GLN A 13 -27.93 -0.68 5.07
N GLN A 14 -27.55 -1.41 6.14
CA GLN A 14 -28.47 -2.14 7.01
C GLN A 14 -28.91 -1.32 8.23
N GLY A 15 -28.52 -0.04 8.31
CA GLY A 15 -28.80 0.85 9.45
C GLY A 15 -27.99 0.54 10.70
N GLN A 16 -26.91 -0.24 10.59
CA GLN A 16 -26.04 -0.54 11.72
C GLN A 16 -24.93 0.50 11.82
N ARG A 17 -24.72 1.02 13.03
CA ARG A 17 -23.60 1.93 13.31
C ARG A 17 -22.27 1.19 13.36
N VAL A 18 -21.36 1.60 12.49
CA VAL A 18 -20.00 1.09 12.38
C VAL A 18 -19.01 2.10 12.97
N TYR A 19 -18.09 1.64 13.82
CA TYR A 19 -17.02 2.45 14.39
C TYR A 19 -15.69 2.09 13.74
N VAL A 20 -14.96 3.10 13.26
CA VAL A 20 -13.68 2.94 12.59
C VAL A 20 -12.62 3.65 13.42
N THR A 21 -11.53 2.95 13.74
CA THR A 21 -10.31 3.55 14.29
C THR A 21 -9.22 3.38 13.26
N GLU A 22 -8.66 4.50 12.81
CA GLU A 22 -7.63 4.54 11.77
C GLU A 22 -6.42 5.39 12.22
N VAL A 23 -5.30 5.19 11.53
CA VAL A 23 -4.08 5.98 11.73
C VAL A 23 -3.93 6.91 10.53
N VAL A 24 -4.04 8.21 10.76
CA VAL A 24 -3.72 9.22 9.75
C VAL A 24 -2.23 9.50 9.84
N ALA A 25 -1.50 9.09 8.81
CA ALA A 25 -0.04 9.15 8.80
C ALA A 25 0.48 10.52 8.35
N ASP A 26 1.37 11.11 9.16
CA ASP A 26 2.14 12.29 8.77
C ASP A 26 3.47 11.89 8.09
N GLY A 27 3.99 10.70 8.40
CA GLY A 27 5.20 10.16 7.79
C GLY A 27 5.35 8.65 7.97
N PHE A 28 6.01 7.98 7.02
CA PHE A 28 6.34 6.56 7.14
C PHE A 28 7.73 6.28 6.59
N GLN A 29 8.30 5.17 7.06
CA GLN A 29 9.59 4.65 6.61
C GLN A 29 9.38 3.21 6.19
N LEU A 30 9.84 2.85 5.00
CA LEU A 30 9.95 1.45 4.60
C LEU A 30 11.15 0.83 5.32
N LEU A 31 10.91 -0.31 5.96
CA LEU A 31 11.96 -1.17 6.46
C LEU A 31 12.31 -2.20 5.38
N GLU A 32 13.51 -2.75 5.45
CA GLU A 32 13.92 -3.85 4.60
C GLU A 32 12.96 -5.04 4.70
N SER A 33 12.74 -5.73 3.58
CA SER A 33 11.88 -6.90 3.54
C SER A 33 12.54 -8.06 4.30
N ARG A 34 11.72 -8.98 4.84
CA ARG A 34 12.25 -10.21 5.45
C ARG A 34 13.12 -11.02 4.48
N ALA A 35 12.72 -11.09 3.21
CA ALA A 35 13.46 -11.80 2.17
C ALA A 35 14.86 -11.21 1.94
N THR A 36 14.99 -9.88 2.03
CA THR A 36 16.28 -9.18 1.92
C THR A 36 17.21 -9.55 3.06
N ARG A 37 16.71 -9.74 4.28
CA ARG A 37 17.52 -10.13 5.46
C ARG A 37 18.03 -11.57 5.40
N GLU A 38 17.21 -12.50 4.91
CA GLU A 38 17.56 -13.93 4.88
C GLU A 38 18.44 -14.31 3.66
N GLY A 39 18.44 -13.50 2.59
CA GLY A 39 19.30 -13.69 1.42
C GLY A 39 20.75 -13.25 1.61
N GLN A 40 21.09 -12.54 2.70
CA GLN A 40 22.42 -11.95 2.89
C GLN A 40 23.39 -12.81 3.74
N SER A 41 23.06 -14.08 3.99
CA SER A 41 23.96 -15.04 4.64
C SER A 41 24.53 -16.10 3.69
N SER A 42 24.28 -16.01 2.37
CA SER A 42 24.77 -16.99 1.40
C SER A 42 24.89 -16.43 -0.02
N ALA A 43 25.85 -15.55 -0.27
CA ALA A 43 26.56 -15.48 -1.57
C ALA A 43 27.62 -14.39 -1.54
N GLY A 44 28.88 -14.79 -1.47
CA GLY A 44 29.91 -14.02 -2.14
C GLY A 44 29.72 -14.10 -3.65
N SER A 45 30.20 -13.05 -4.32
CA SER A 45 30.50 -12.98 -5.76
C SER A 45 29.42 -12.49 -6.71
N SER A 46 29.87 -11.51 -7.50
CA SER A 46 29.48 -11.14 -8.86
C SER A 46 28.41 -10.07 -9.08
N ASN A 47 28.93 -8.88 -9.36
CA ASN A 47 28.37 -7.85 -10.24
C ASN A 47 27.41 -8.38 -11.31
N GLN A 48 26.15 -7.94 -11.27
CA GLN A 48 25.37 -7.73 -12.48
C GLN A 48 24.55 -6.44 -12.33
N ALA A 49 24.93 -5.46 -13.13
CA ALA A 49 24.18 -4.22 -13.33
C ALA A 49 22.79 -4.55 -13.87
N THR A 50 21.76 -4.19 -13.13
CA THR A 50 20.36 -4.30 -13.54
C THR A 50 20.02 -3.13 -14.47
N ASN A 51 20.05 -3.43 -15.77
CA ASN A 51 19.59 -2.58 -16.86
C ASN A 51 18.05 -2.49 -16.85
N PHE A 52 17.48 -1.51 -16.12
CA PHE A 52 16.02 -1.25 -16.06
C PHE A 52 15.51 -0.44 -17.26
N SER A 53 15.84 -0.87 -18.47
CA SER A 53 15.26 -0.28 -19.69
C SER A 53 14.93 -1.41 -20.65
N ARG A 54 13.68 -1.89 -20.55
CA ARG A 54 12.85 -2.40 -21.67
C ARG A 54 11.53 -2.95 -21.12
N ASP A 55 10.48 -2.22 -21.44
CA ASP A 55 9.17 -2.68 -21.88
C ASP A 55 8.28 -3.53 -20.95
N GLU A 56 6.99 -3.17 -20.99
CA GLU A 56 5.82 -3.83 -20.40
C GLU A 56 5.64 -3.75 -18.88
N SER A 57 5.17 -2.59 -18.41
CA SER A 57 4.33 -2.54 -17.20
C SER A 57 2.93 -3.08 -17.54
N PRO A 58 2.46 -4.19 -16.92
CA PRO A 58 1.09 -4.70 -17.10
C PRO A 58 0.01 -3.80 -16.47
N PHE A 59 0.41 -2.64 -15.94
CA PHE A 59 -0.45 -1.63 -15.33
C PHE A 59 -0.77 -0.45 -16.26
N GLY A 60 -0.32 -0.50 -17.52
CA GLY A 60 -0.40 0.62 -18.46
C GLY A 60 -1.79 1.00 -18.99
N ASN A 61 -2.87 0.36 -18.53
CA ASN A 61 -4.23 0.65 -19.02
C ASN A 61 -5.27 0.64 -17.90
N SER A 62 -4.96 1.23 -16.74
CA SER A 62 -6.03 1.67 -15.85
C SER A 62 -6.71 2.88 -16.49
N ASN A 63 -7.82 2.64 -17.20
CA ASN A 63 -8.92 3.60 -17.15
C ASN A 63 -9.06 3.99 -15.67
N PRO A 64 -9.17 5.29 -15.33
CA PRO A 64 -9.47 5.65 -13.95
C PRO A 64 -10.72 4.84 -13.59
N MET A 65 -10.60 3.92 -12.63
CA MET A 65 -11.79 3.30 -12.06
C MET A 65 -12.67 4.48 -11.65
N ASP A 66 -13.79 4.64 -12.33
CA ASP A 66 -14.79 5.66 -12.07
C ASP A 66 -15.51 5.26 -10.79
N ILE A 67 -14.78 5.36 -9.69
CA ILE A 67 -15.32 5.23 -8.36
C ILE A 67 -16.08 6.52 -8.13
N SER A 68 -17.36 6.50 -8.48
CA SER A 68 -18.29 7.56 -8.12
C SER A 68 -18.38 7.64 -6.59
N ASP A 69 -18.58 8.84 -6.06
CA ASP A 69 -18.74 9.03 -4.62
C ASP A 69 -19.82 8.07 -4.06
N ASP A 70 -20.86 7.74 -4.83
CA ASP A 70 -21.92 6.79 -4.44
C ASP A 70 -21.50 5.31 -4.28
N ASP A 71 -20.41 4.88 -4.94
CA ASP A 71 -19.88 3.50 -4.86
C ASP A 71 -18.78 3.37 -3.79
N LEU A 72 -18.40 4.49 -3.16
CA LEU A 72 -17.54 4.47 -2.00
C LEU A 72 -18.35 3.99 -0.78
N PRO A 73 -17.85 3.00 -0.02
CA PRO A 73 -18.47 2.62 1.23
C PRO A 73 -18.21 3.73 2.26
N PHE A 74 -19.11 4.72 2.29
CA PHE A 74 -19.21 5.65 3.41
C PHE A 74 -19.80 4.97 4.64
#